data_AF-A0ABD6DP00-F1
#
_entry.id   AF-A0ABD6DP00-F1
#
_cell.length_a   1.000
_cell.length_b   1.000
_cell.length_c   1.000
_cell.angle_alpha   90.00
_cell.angle_beta   90.00
_cell.angle_gamma   90.00
#
_symmetry.space_group_name_H-M   'P 1'
#
loop_
_entity.id
_entity.type
_entity.pdbx_description
1 polymer ?
#
loop_
_entity_poly.entity_id
_entity_poly.type
_entity_poly.pdbx_seq_one_letter_code
_entity_poly.pdbx_strand_id
1 'polypeptide(L)'
;MVDPTTGPLAETIFHLLLAAGLGALIGLEREQSESGGSFAGSRTFPLIALYGALVQGFFPSALPLAVGTLVVPLTVAYVGKIWYEGDIGLTTLVAALVTVILGAMAMHSDRGAIIAIVVGGAVTVLLSVKDPIHEFANRIEESERRASAKFILVVLVVLPALPDRSLDVLYGLNPRFIWLMVVFVTGLGFVAYVLGQVLGPERGIAITGIVGGFVSSTATTVSMAEKTTRNATLYHVCAFAVVTASIVMFPRVLIEIAVVNPDLLSSVALPLGAMTVVGAVAAGVLYWRTASDETVEPEELKNPFRLRPALLFGSIFAAVLLVSEYANEWFGASGLYATAFFSGLADVDAMAITLSRLAAEGAVSTEVATTGIVIAAIANTVVKGALAWILGTHRLGRLVSIVLGLVVLIGLAFLAV
;
A
#
# COMPACT_ATOMS: atom_id res chain seq x y z
N MET A 1 24.05 -4.55 -33.48
CA MET A 1 22.88 -5.16 -34.15
C MET A 1 23.27 -6.59 -34.45
N VAL A 2 22.41 -7.57 -34.18
CA VAL A 2 22.68 -8.93 -34.66
C VAL A 2 22.59 -8.87 -36.17
N ASP A 3 23.69 -9.07 -36.88
CA ASP A 3 23.69 -9.13 -38.33
C ASP A 3 23.60 -10.59 -38.74
N PRO A 4 22.41 -11.10 -39.11
CA PRO A 4 22.23 -12.50 -39.46
C PRO A 4 22.96 -12.91 -40.74
N THR A 5 23.52 -11.94 -41.48
CA THR A 5 24.27 -12.20 -42.71
C THR A 5 25.77 -12.35 -42.46
N THR A 6 26.30 -11.82 -41.35
CA THR A 6 27.73 -11.85 -41.03
C THR A 6 28.08 -12.45 -39.66
N GLY A 7 27.09 -12.61 -38.77
CA GLY A 7 27.28 -13.16 -37.43
C GLY A 7 27.39 -14.69 -37.41
N PRO A 8 27.87 -15.27 -36.30
CA PRO A 8 27.88 -16.72 -36.10
C PRO A 8 26.45 -17.29 -36.21
N LEU A 9 26.27 -18.36 -37.00
CA LEU A 9 24.96 -19.03 -37.14
C LEU A 9 24.37 -19.43 -35.77
N ALA A 10 25.22 -19.82 -34.82
CA ALA A 10 24.81 -20.16 -33.47
C ALA A 10 24.13 -18.99 -32.72
N GLU A 11 24.60 -17.76 -32.93
CA GLU A 11 24.06 -16.56 -32.29
C GLU A 11 22.69 -16.19 -32.87
N THR A 12 22.55 -16.29 -34.19
CA THR A 12 21.27 -16.06 -34.88
C THR A 12 20.23 -17.10 -34.45
N ILE A 13 20.61 -18.39 -34.40
CA ILE A 13 19.74 -19.47 -33.93
C ILE A 13 19.33 -19.25 -32.48
N PHE A 14 20.26 -18.82 -31.62
CA PHE A 14 19.96 -18.52 -30.22
C PHE A 14 18.89 -17.42 -30.08
N HIS A 15 19.02 -16.31 -30.81
CA HIS A 15 18.03 -15.22 -30.77
C HIS A 15 16.66 -15.64 -31.32
N LEU A 16 16.63 -16.49 -32.35
CA LEU A 16 15.38 -17.06 -32.88
C LEU A 16 14.71 -18.01 -31.88
N LEU A 17 15.48 -18.87 -31.20
CA LEU A 17 14.99 -19.74 -30.14
C LEU A 17 14.47 -18.93 -28.94
N LEU A 18 15.15 -17.86 -28.59
CA LEU A 18 14.74 -16.94 -27.53
C LEU A 18 13.41 -16.26 -27.89
N ALA A 19 13.27 -15.73 -29.10
CA ALA A 19 12.02 -15.14 -29.57
C ALA A 19 10.88 -16.17 -29.56
N ALA A 20 11.12 -17.38 -30.07
CA ALA A 20 10.15 -18.47 -30.03
C ALA A 20 9.76 -18.85 -28.59
N GLY A 21 10.73 -18.89 -27.68
CA GLY A 21 10.52 -19.18 -26.26
C GLY A 21 9.65 -18.13 -25.57
N LEU A 22 9.87 -16.83 -25.84
CA LEU A 22 9.01 -15.75 -25.33
C LEU A 22 7.59 -15.85 -25.88
N GLY A 23 7.45 -16.14 -27.18
CA GLY A 23 6.14 -16.38 -27.78
C GLY A 23 5.45 -17.63 -27.19
N ALA A 24 6.19 -18.70 -26.90
CA ALA A 24 5.64 -19.90 -26.27
C ALA A 24 5.16 -19.62 -24.85
N LEU A 25 5.93 -18.89 -24.07
CA LEU A 25 5.58 -18.47 -22.70
C LEU A 25 4.26 -17.68 -22.69
N ILE A 26 4.12 -16.68 -23.56
CA ILE A 26 2.89 -15.89 -23.69
C ILE A 26 1.73 -16.77 -24.21
N GLY A 27 2.01 -17.62 -25.20
CA GLY A 27 1.01 -18.50 -25.83
C GLY A 27 0.41 -19.53 -24.88
N LEU A 28 1.20 -20.08 -23.96
CA LEU A 28 0.75 -21.01 -22.93
C LEU A 28 -0.26 -20.35 -21.97
N GLU A 29 0.05 -19.15 -21.48
CA GLU A 29 -0.88 -18.39 -20.63
C GLU A 29 -2.17 -18.03 -21.37
N ARG A 30 -2.09 -17.69 -22.66
CA ARG A 30 -3.28 -17.39 -23.46
C ARG A 30 -4.16 -18.63 -23.66
N GLU A 31 -3.56 -19.78 -23.93
CA GLU A 31 -4.28 -21.05 -24.07
C GLU A 31 -4.96 -21.48 -22.75
N GLN A 32 -4.32 -21.21 -21.60
CA GLN A 32 -4.88 -21.53 -20.29
C GLN A 32 -5.99 -20.55 -19.84
N SER A 33 -5.85 -19.26 -20.16
CA SER A 33 -6.79 -18.20 -19.74
C SER A 33 -8.08 -18.10 -20.57
N GLU A 34 -8.10 -18.72 -21.75
CA GLU A 34 -9.26 -18.75 -22.64
C GLU A 34 -9.88 -20.14 -22.59
N SER A 35 -11.08 -20.25 -22.01
CA SER A 35 -11.80 -21.50 -21.73
C SER A 35 -12.29 -22.28 -22.96
N GLY A 36 -11.62 -22.15 -24.10
CA GLY A 36 -11.98 -22.79 -25.36
C GLY A 36 -10.83 -23.01 -26.37
N GLY A 37 -9.60 -22.56 -26.09
CA GLY A 37 -8.44 -22.83 -26.96
C GLY A 37 -8.56 -22.38 -28.43
N SER A 38 -9.54 -21.53 -28.76
CA SER A 38 -10.03 -21.33 -30.13
C SER A 38 -9.34 -20.21 -30.91
N PHE A 39 -8.72 -19.24 -30.22
CA PHE A 39 -8.33 -17.98 -30.85
C PHE A 39 -6.83 -17.82 -31.13
N ALA A 40 -5.96 -18.09 -30.16
CA ALA A 40 -4.49 -18.05 -30.31
C ALA A 40 -3.83 -18.63 -29.05
N GLY A 41 -3.02 -19.68 -29.19
CA GLY A 41 -2.43 -20.39 -28.05
C GLY A 41 -0.93 -20.66 -28.20
N SER A 42 -0.47 -21.76 -27.62
CA SER A 42 0.95 -22.18 -27.56
C SER A 42 1.67 -22.31 -28.90
N ARG A 43 0.94 -22.37 -30.02
CA ARG A 43 1.51 -22.45 -31.39
C ARG A 43 1.51 -21.10 -32.11
N THR A 44 0.47 -20.29 -31.92
CA THR A 44 0.30 -19.03 -32.65
C THR A 44 1.28 -17.96 -32.17
N PHE A 45 1.46 -17.83 -30.85
CA PHE A 45 2.34 -16.81 -30.28
C PHE A 45 3.84 -17.02 -30.56
N PRO A 46 4.41 -18.24 -30.51
CA PRO A 46 5.78 -18.48 -30.99
C PRO A 46 5.96 -18.10 -32.47
N LEU A 47 4.98 -18.42 -33.32
CA LEU A 47 5.03 -18.09 -34.75
C LEU A 47 5.00 -16.57 -34.98
N ILE A 48 4.19 -15.85 -34.19
CA ILE A 48 4.14 -14.38 -34.20
C ILE A 48 5.47 -13.77 -33.73
N ALA A 49 6.10 -14.32 -32.69
CA ALA A 49 7.41 -13.87 -32.21
C ALA A 49 8.51 -14.16 -33.25
N LEU A 50 8.52 -15.36 -33.84
CA LEU A 50 9.44 -15.73 -34.91
C LEU A 50 9.27 -14.84 -36.14
N TYR A 51 8.02 -14.50 -36.50
CA TYR A 51 7.74 -13.56 -37.57
C TYR A 51 8.41 -12.20 -37.33
N GLY A 52 8.24 -11.64 -36.12
CA GLY A 52 8.92 -10.39 -35.74
C GLY A 52 10.45 -10.49 -35.76
N ALA A 53 11.01 -11.59 -35.25
CA ALA A 53 12.45 -11.84 -35.23
C ALA A 53 13.03 -11.96 -36.65
N LEU A 54 12.39 -12.72 -37.53
CA LEU A 54 12.83 -12.91 -38.92
C LEU A 54 12.76 -11.62 -39.73
N VAL A 55 11.66 -10.85 -39.59
CA VAL A 55 11.54 -9.55 -40.27
C VAL A 55 12.61 -8.59 -39.78
N GLN A 56 12.84 -8.50 -38.47
CA GLN A 56 13.86 -7.60 -37.94
C GLN A 56 15.28 -8.02 -38.34
N GLY A 57 15.56 -9.31 -38.41
CA GLY A 57 16.87 -9.83 -38.81
C GLY A 57 17.18 -9.60 -40.29
N PHE A 58 16.26 -9.95 -41.19
CA PHE A 58 16.53 -9.95 -42.64
C PHE A 58 16.00 -8.71 -43.36
N PHE A 59 14.95 -8.07 -42.86
CA PHE A 59 14.24 -6.97 -43.53
C PHE A 59 13.86 -5.85 -42.53
N PRO A 60 14.81 -5.24 -41.81
CA PRO A 60 14.52 -4.32 -40.71
C PRO A 60 13.66 -3.11 -41.13
N SER A 61 13.80 -2.61 -42.37
CA SER A 61 12.98 -1.52 -42.90
C SER A 61 11.52 -1.91 -43.16
N ALA A 62 11.22 -3.21 -43.24
CA ALA A 62 9.88 -3.72 -43.49
C ALA A 62 9.10 -4.00 -42.19
N LEU A 63 9.70 -3.82 -41.01
CA LEU A 63 9.05 -4.09 -39.72
C LEU A 63 7.70 -3.35 -39.55
N PRO A 64 7.55 -2.04 -39.85
CA PRO A 64 6.26 -1.36 -39.71
C PRO A 64 5.19 -1.94 -40.63
N LEU A 65 5.59 -2.32 -41.86
CA LEU A 65 4.71 -2.97 -42.83
C LEU A 65 4.29 -4.35 -42.32
N ALA A 66 5.22 -5.14 -41.78
CA ALA A 66 4.97 -6.47 -41.23
C ALA A 66 3.97 -6.44 -40.06
N VAL A 67 4.15 -5.51 -39.11
CA VAL A 67 3.19 -5.29 -38.03
C VAL A 67 1.83 -4.89 -38.59
N GLY A 68 1.78 -3.96 -39.54
CA GLY A 68 0.54 -3.55 -40.22
C GLY A 68 -0.17 -4.69 -40.93
N THR A 69 0.56 -5.58 -41.61
CA THR A 69 -0.01 -6.76 -42.26
C THR A 69 -0.56 -7.77 -41.28
N LEU A 70 -0.01 -7.87 -40.07
CA LEU A 70 -0.52 -8.77 -39.03
C LEU A 70 -1.80 -8.26 -38.38
N VAL A 71 -2.03 -6.95 -38.32
CA VAL A 71 -3.26 -6.35 -37.76
C VAL A 71 -4.50 -6.84 -38.49
N VAL A 72 -4.43 -7.01 -39.81
CA VAL A 72 -5.57 -7.41 -40.66
C VAL A 72 -6.12 -8.79 -40.29
N PRO A 73 -5.34 -9.90 -40.34
CA PRO A 73 -5.84 -11.22 -39.94
C PRO A 73 -6.21 -11.27 -38.45
N LEU A 74 -5.51 -10.54 -37.59
CA LEU A 74 -5.85 -10.45 -36.17
C LEU A 74 -7.23 -9.81 -35.96
N THR A 75 -7.53 -8.72 -36.66
CA THR A 75 -8.84 -8.05 -36.59
C THR A 75 -9.95 -8.93 -37.17
N VAL A 76 -9.69 -9.62 -38.28
CA VAL A 76 -10.64 -10.59 -38.86
C VAL A 76 -10.93 -11.72 -37.88
N ALA A 77 -9.89 -12.29 -37.27
CA ALA A 77 -10.05 -13.29 -36.23
C ALA A 77 -10.92 -12.74 -35.10
N TYR A 78 -10.60 -11.55 -34.58
CA TYR A 78 -11.31 -10.94 -33.44
C TYR A 78 -12.79 -10.70 -33.73
N VAL A 79 -13.13 -10.22 -34.92
CA VAL A 79 -14.53 -10.09 -35.35
C VAL A 79 -15.19 -11.46 -35.37
N GLY A 80 -14.52 -12.49 -35.90
CA GLY A 80 -15.00 -13.87 -35.82
C GLY A 80 -15.27 -14.32 -34.38
N LYS A 81 -14.35 -14.06 -33.45
CA LYS A 81 -14.51 -14.38 -32.03
C LYS A 81 -15.72 -13.71 -31.40
N ILE A 82 -15.91 -12.41 -31.61
CA ILE A 82 -17.09 -11.69 -31.09
C ILE A 82 -18.38 -12.33 -31.59
N TRP A 83 -18.43 -12.72 -32.87
CA TRP A 83 -19.62 -13.30 -33.48
C TRP A 83 -19.94 -14.71 -32.97
N TYR A 84 -18.92 -15.55 -32.73
CA TYR A 84 -19.13 -16.94 -32.32
C TYR A 84 -19.23 -17.12 -30.80
N GLU A 85 -18.44 -16.37 -30.02
CA GLU A 85 -18.30 -16.57 -28.57
C GLU A 85 -18.91 -15.44 -27.75
N GLY A 86 -19.25 -14.30 -28.36
CA GLY A 86 -19.80 -13.14 -27.65
C GLY A 86 -18.83 -12.46 -26.68
N ASP A 87 -17.55 -12.87 -26.69
CA ASP A 87 -16.51 -12.36 -25.80
C ASP A 87 -15.78 -11.15 -26.41
N ILE A 88 -15.89 -10.00 -25.75
CA ILE A 88 -15.30 -8.73 -26.16
C ILE A 88 -13.96 -8.53 -25.41
N GLY A 89 -12.98 -9.39 -25.69
CA GLY A 89 -11.64 -9.34 -25.09
C GLY A 89 -10.58 -8.77 -26.03
N LEU A 90 -10.12 -7.53 -25.81
CA LEU A 90 -9.05 -6.90 -26.62
C LEU A 90 -7.62 -7.35 -26.24
N THR A 91 -7.46 -7.96 -25.06
CA THR A 91 -6.14 -8.29 -24.50
C THR A 91 -5.35 -9.27 -25.37
N THR A 92 -6.02 -10.22 -26.02
CA THR A 92 -5.37 -11.21 -26.90
C THR A 92 -4.82 -10.58 -28.19
N LEU A 93 -5.51 -9.57 -28.75
CA LEU A 93 -5.00 -8.78 -29.86
C LEU A 93 -3.76 -7.97 -29.48
N VAL A 94 -3.82 -7.28 -28.33
CA VAL A 94 -2.71 -6.47 -27.85
C VAL A 94 -1.50 -7.36 -27.53
N ALA A 95 -1.71 -8.51 -26.89
CA ALA A 95 -0.66 -9.49 -26.62
C ALA A 95 0.02 -9.99 -27.91
N ALA A 96 -0.75 -10.25 -28.97
CA ALA A 96 -0.20 -10.66 -30.27
C ALA A 96 0.70 -9.57 -30.87
N LEU A 97 0.27 -8.29 -30.84
CA LEU A 97 1.07 -7.17 -31.33
C LEU A 97 2.35 -6.99 -30.51
N VAL A 98 2.25 -7.06 -29.18
CA VAL A 98 3.41 -6.99 -28.28
C VAL A 98 4.38 -8.14 -28.57
N THR A 99 3.88 -9.34 -28.85
CA THR A 99 4.71 -10.53 -29.12
C THR A 99 5.55 -10.38 -30.39
N VAL A 100 5.03 -9.76 -31.45
CA VAL A 100 5.83 -9.43 -32.66
C VAL A 100 6.98 -8.50 -32.28
N ILE A 101 6.68 -7.45 -31.52
CA ILE A 101 7.66 -6.45 -31.11
C ILE A 101 8.73 -7.10 -30.25
N LEU A 102 8.37 -7.98 -29.31
CA LEU A 102 9.32 -8.72 -28.48
C LEU A 102 10.24 -9.62 -29.30
N GLY A 103 9.69 -10.32 -30.30
CA GLY A 103 10.48 -11.12 -31.24
C GLY A 103 11.45 -10.27 -32.06
N ALA A 104 11.02 -9.11 -32.53
CA ALA A 104 11.88 -8.15 -33.22
C ALA A 104 12.99 -7.60 -32.29
N MET A 105 12.64 -7.22 -31.06
CA MET A 105 13.60 -6.74 -30.07
C MET A 105 14.66 -7.77 -29.71
N ALA A 106 14.26 -9.05 -29.62
CA ALA A 106 15.18 -10.16 -29.44
C ALA A 106 16.23 -10.21 -30.55
N MET A 107 15.84 -10.04 -31.82
CA MET A 107 16.78 -10.09 -32.94
C MET A 107 17.58 -8.78 -33.15
N HIS A 108 17.19 -7.67 -32.53
CA HIS A 108 17.83 -6.38 -32.80
C HIS A 108 19.25 -6.25 -32.20
N SER A 109 19.46 -6.70 -30.96
CA SER A 109 20.75 -6.63 -30.24
C SER A 109 20.69 -7.42 -28.93
N ASP A 110 21.85 -7.74 -28.34
CA ASP A 110 21.91 -8.41 -27.02
C ASP A 110 21.15 -7.64 -25.93
N ARG A 111 21.27 -6.30 -25.90
CA ARG A 111 20.49 -5.45 -24.99
C ARG A 111 18.99 -5.53 -25.27
N GLY A 112 18.61 -5.58 -26.55
CA GLY A 112 17.24 -5.78 -26.99
C GLY A 112 16.67 -7.13 -26.54
N ALA A 113 17.47 -8.21 -26.61
CA ALA A 113 17.10 -9.54 -26.13
C ALA A 113 16.87 -9.57 -24.61
N ILE A 114 17.73 -8.92 -23.83
CA ILE A 114 17.53 -8.79 -22.37
C ILE A 114 16.22 -8.05 -22.07
N ILE A 115 15.97 -6.92 -22.73
CA ILE A 115 14.72 -6.16 -22.55
C ILE A 115 13.51 -6.99 -22.99
N ALA A 116 13.62 -7.73 -24.10
CA ALA A 116 12.56 -8.61 -24.58
C ALA A 116 12.23 -9.74 -23.57
N ILE A 117 13.24 -10.30 -22.89
CA ILE A 117 13.03 -11.28 -21.82
C ILE A 117 12.29 -10.64 -20.65
N VAL A 118 12.75 -9.49 -20.16
CA VAL A 118 12.13 -8.80 -19.02
C VAL A 118 10.69 -8.41 -19.32
N VAL A 119 10.46 -7.76 -20.47
CA VAL A 119 9.12 -7.31 -20.87
C VAL A 119 8.23 -8.50 -21.22
N GLY A 120 8.73 -9.51 -21.93
CA GLY A 120 7.97 -10.72 -22.24
C GLY A 120 7.55 -11.48 -20.98
N GLY A 121 8.46 -11.64 -20.02
CA GLY A 121 8.14 -12.21 -18.71
C GLY A 121 7.11 -11.39 -17.94
N ALA A 122 7.26 -10.05 -17.91
CA ALA A 122 6.30 -9.16 -17.25
C ALA A 122 4.90 -9.23 -17.90
N VAL A 123 4.83 -9.28 -19.23
CA VAL A 123 3.58 -9.45 -19.98
C VAL A 123 2.94 -10.78 -19.63
N THR A 124 3.69 -11.89 -19.65
CA THR A 124 3.17 -13.21 -19.26
C THR A 124 2.63 -13.22 -17.84
N VAL A 125 3.36 -12.66 -16.87
CA VAL A 125 2.87 -12.56 -15.48
C VAL A 125 1.60 -11.73 -15.42
N LEU A 126 1.55 -10.57 -16.09
CA LEU A 126 0.35 -9.73 -16.13
C LEU A 126 -0.87 -10.47 -16.72
N LEU A 127 -0.62 -11.26 -17.76
CA LEU A 127 -1.63 -12.08 -18.43
C LEU A 127 -2.12 -13.25 -17.56
N SER A 128 -1.23 -13.84 -16.76
CA SER A 128 -1.54 -14.95 -15.84
C SER A 128 -2.39 -14.52 -14.63
N VAL A 129 -2.17 -13.29 -14.14
CA VAL A 129 -2.84 -12.76 -12.93
C VAL A 129 -4.25 -12.19 -13.24
N LYS A 130 -4.78 -12.43 -14.46
CA LYS A 130 -6.11 -11.95 -14.91
C LYS A 130 -7.23 -12.33 -13.95
N ASP A 131 -7.38 -13.61 -13.63
CA ASP A 131 -8.52 -14.09 -12.83
C ASP A 131 -8.44 -13.59 -11.38
N PRO A 132 -7.29 -13.64 -10.68
CA PRO A 132 -7.14 -13.01 -9.38
C PRO A 132 -7.45 -11.51 -9.38
N ILE A 133 -7.06 -10.76 -10.42
CA ILE A 133 -7.37 -9.33 -10.53
C ILE A 133 -8.88 -9.11 -10.69
N HIS A 134 -9.55 -9.91 -11.51
CA HIS A 134 -11.00 -9.82 -11.68
C HIS A 134 -11.77 -10.21 -10.43
N GLU A 135 -11.39 -11.31 -9.77
CA GLU A 135 -11.99 -11.72 -8.50
C GLU A 135 -11.77 -10.66 -7.42
N PHE A 136 -10.56 -10.12 -7.29
CA PHE A 136 -10.27 -9.03 -6.36
C PHE A 136 -11.08 -7.78 -6.68
N ALA A 137 -11.19 -7.40 -7.96
CA ALA A 137 -12.00 -6.27 -8.39
C ALA A 137 -13.50 -6.47 -8.11
N ASN A 138 -13.99 -7.71 -8.16
CA ASN A 138 -15.38 -8.07 -7.85
C ASN A 138 -15.66 -8.15 -6.34
N ARG A 139 -14.63 -8.36 -5.50
CA ARG A 139 -14.76 -8.32 -4.03
C ARG A 139 -14.88 -6.91 -3.46
N ILE A 140 -14.41 -5.90 -4.21
CA ILE A 140 -14.45 -4.50 -3.79
C ILE A 140 -15.79 -3.89 -4.19
N GLU A 141 -16.50 -3.26 -3.24
CA GLU A 141 -17.74 -2.57 -3.55
C GLU A 141 -17.53 -1.43 -4.56
N GLU A 142 -18.57 -1.09 -5.33
CA GLU A 142 -18.48 0.02 -6.27
C GLU A 142 -18.12 1.35 -5.59
N SER A 143 -18.59 1.55 -4.35
CA SER A 143 -18.28 2.72 -3.52
C SER A 143 -16.77 2.84 -3.23
N GLU A 144 -16.13 1.70 -2.96
CA GLU A 144 -14.71 1.57 -2.64
C GLU A 144 -13.82 1.62 -3.88
N ARG A 145 -14.29 1.10 -5.02
CA ARG A 145 -13.61 1.26 -6.32
C ARG A 145 -13.51 2.73 -6.71
N ARG A 146 -14.59 3.50 -6.56
CA ARG A 146 -14.59 4.95 -6.82
C ARG A 146 -13.67 5.70 -5.86
N ALA A 147 -13.61 5.28 -4.59
CA ALA A 147 -12.71 5.83 -3.59
C ALA A 147 -11.23 5.59 -3.95
N SER A 148 -10.89 4.36 -4.35
CA SER A 148 -9.54 3.97 -4.79
C SER A 148 -9.12 4.69 -6.09
N ALA A 149 -10.03 4.84 -7.05
CA ALA A 149 -9.75 5.63 -8.26
C ALA A 149 -9.47 7.11 -7.94
N LYS A 150 -10.22 7.70 -6.99
CA LYS A 150 -9.96 9.06 -6.49
C LYS A 150 -8.61 9.15 -5.79
N PHE A 151 -8.19 8.12 -5.05
CA PHE A 151 -6.85 8.06 -4.46
C PHE A 151 -5.78 8.15 -5.54
N ILE A 152 -5.86 7.28 -6.54
CA ILE A 152 -4.91 7.24 -7.66
C ILE A 152 -4.85 8.60 -8.37
N LEU A 153 -6.00 9.25 -8.61
CA LEU A 153 -6.05 10.59 -9.18
C LEU A 153 -5.32 11.61 -8.30
N VAL A 154 -5.57 11.58 -6.98
CA VAL A 154 -4.92 12.47 -6.02
C VAL A 154 -3.40 12.25 -5.97
N VAL A 155 -2.94 11.01 -6.06
CA VAL A 155 -1.51 10.67 -6.00
C VAL A 155 -0.80 10.95 -7.31
N LEU A 156 -1.37 10.57 -8.45
CA LEU A 156 -0.69 10.65 -9.76
C LEU A 156 -0.93 11.97 -10.49
N VAL A 157 -2.00 12.71 -10.15
CA VAL A 157 -2.34 13.97 -10.81
C VAL A 157 -2.16 15.16 -9.87
N VAL A 158 -2.72 15.11 -8.66
CA VAL A 158 -2.68 16.27 -7.76
C VAL A 158 -1.29 16.44 -7.13
N LEU A 159 -0.68 15.38 -6.60
CA LEU A 159 0.64 15.48 -5.95
C LEU A 159 1.74 16.06 -6.88
N PRO A 160 1.88 15.65 -8.15
CA PRO A 160 2.89 16.23 -9.05
C PRO A 160 2.55 17.66 -9.50
N ALA A 161 1.28 18.05 -9.44
CA ALA A 161 0.83 19.38 -9.82
C ALA A 161 1.08 20.44 -8.73
N LEU A 162 1.32 20.02 -7.49
CA LEU A 162 1.57 20.93 -6.38
C LEU A 162 3.01 21.49 -6.41
N PRO A 163 3.19 22.80 -6.13
CA PRO A 163 4.51 23.42 -6.14
C PRO A 163 5.37 22.91 -4.99
N ASP A 164 6.60 22.54 -5.30
CA ASP A 164 7.58 22.05 -4.32
C ASP A 164 8.43 23.19 -3.75
N ARG A 165 7.78 24.09 -3.03
CA ARG A 165 8.44 25.20 -2.34
C ARG A 165 7.57 25.66 -1.18
N SER A 166 8.22 26.21 -0.16
CA SER A 166 7.52 27.00 0.86
C SER A 166 6.77 28.15 0.18
N LEU A 167 5.51 28.33 0.54
CA LEU A 167 4.69 29.44 0.04
C LEU A 167 4.41 30.41 1.20
N ASP A 168 4.73 31.69 1.00
CA ASP A 168 4.45 32.74 1.99
C ASP A 168 2.95 32.85 2.32
N VAL A 169 2.08 32.60 1.32
CA VAL A 169 0.62 32.56 1.48
C VAL A 169 0.17 31.47 2.47
N LEU A 170 0.98 30.42 2.64
CA LEU A 170 0.74 29.34 3.58
C LEU A 170 1.67 29.43 4.80
N TYR A 171 2.08 30.64 5.19
CA TYR A 171 2.96 30.87 6.34
C TYR A 171 4.29 30.11 6.25
N GLY A 172 4.83 29.90 5.04
CA GLY A 172 6.07 29.16 4.83
C GLY A 172 5.91 27.65 4.67
N LEU A 173 4.68 27.12 4.76
CA LEU A 173 4.43 25.69 4.56
C LEU A 173 4.63 25.27 3.09
N ASN A 174 5.21 24.08 2.89
CA ASN A 174 5.35 23.45 1.58
C ASN A 174 4.09 22.59 1.26
N PRO A 175 3.26 22.97 0.28
CA PRO A 175 2.05 22.23 -0.07
C PRO A 175 2.33 20.81 -0.55
N ARG A 176 3.40 20.62 -1.34
CA ARG A 176 3.76 19.31 -1.87
C ARG A 176 4.16 18.38 -0.74
N PHE A 177 4.92 18.86 0.24
CA PHE A 177 5.29 18.07 1.42
C PHE A 177 4.06 17.66 2.24
N ILE A 178 3.18 18.61 2.58
CA ILE A 178 1.93 18.31 3.30
C ILE A 178 1.12 17.26 2.55
N TRP A 179 0.96 17.42 1.24
CA TRP A 179 0.21 16.48 0.42
C TRP A 179 0.89 15.12 0.31
N LEU A 180 2.21 15.08 0.25
CA LEU A 180 2.98 13.83 0.27
C LEU A 180 2.74 13.09 1.58
N MET A 181 2.73 13.77 2.72
CA MET A 181 2.41 13.18 4.03
C MET A 181 0.97 12.66 4.07
N VAL A 182 0.00 13.42 3.54
CA VAL A 182 -1.40 12.95 3.41
C VAL A 182 -1.47 11.65 2.62
N VAL A 183 -0.84 11.62 1.43
CA VAL A 183 -0.81 10.45 0.55
C VAL A 183 -0.11 9.27 1.22
N PHE A 184 1.00 9.52 1.91
CA PHE A 184 1.80 8.50 2.55
C PHE A 184 1.07 7.84 3.72
N VAL A 185 0.55 8.64 4.66
CA VAL A 185 -0.17 8.14 5.85
C VAL A 185 -1.46 7.43 5.44
N THR A 186 -2.23 7.99 4.50
CA THR A 186 -3.44 7.31 3.98
C THR A 186 -3.10 6.09 3.13
N GLY A 187 -1.96 6.09 2.44
CA GLY A 187 -1.42 4.97 1.69
C GLY A 187 -1.08 3.79 2.59
N LEU A 188 -0.49 4.02 3.77
CA LEU A 188 -0.25 2.97 4.77
C LEU A 188 -1.56 2.30 5.20
N GLY A 189 -2.59 3.11 5.49
CA GLY A 189 -3.93 2.60 5.77
C GLY A 189 -4.54 1.82 4.60
N PHE A 190 -4.37 2.31 3.37
CA PHE A 190 -4.88 1.65 2.16
C PHE A 190 -4.21 0.28 1.92
N VAL A 191 -2.89 0.19 2.11
CA VAL A 191 -2.16 -1.08 2.04
C VAL A 191 -2.69 -2.07 3.07
N ALA A 192 -2.93 -1.63 4.30
CA ALA A 192 -3.51 -2.48 5.33
C ALA A 192 -4.93 -2.93 4.99
N TYR A 193 -5.76 -2.04 4.45
CA TYR A 193 -7.10 -2.38 3.96
C TYR A 193 -7.06 -3.44 2.85
N VAL A 194 -6.17 -3.27 1.85
CA VAL A 194 -5.98 -4.26 0.77
C VAL A 194 -5.50 -5.59 1.31
N LEU A 195 -4.53 -5.58 2.25
CA LEU A 195 -4.09 -6.79 2.93
C LEU A 195 -5.25 -7.49 3.65
N GLY A 196 -6.13 -6.73 4.31
CA GLY A 196 -7.35 -7.25 4.94
C GLY A 196 -8.27 -7.98 3.96
N GLN A 197 -8.50 -7.39 2.78
CA GLN A 197 -9.33 -7.99 1.73
C GLN A 197 -8.70 -9.26 1.14
N VAL A 198 -7.37 -9.32 1.04
CA VAL A 198 -6.63 -10.50 0.55
C VAL A 198 -6.59 -11.61 1.60
N LEU A 199 -6.44 -11.27 2.89
CA LEU A 199 -6.37 -12.23 4.01
C LEU A 199 -7.71 -12.94 4.30
N GLY A 200 -8.82 -12.40 3.78
CA GLY A 200 -10.16 -12.98 3.84
C GLY A 200 -10.90 -12.72 5.17
N PRO A 201 -12.25 -12.74 5.17
CA PRO A 201 -13.06 -12.49 6.38
C PRO A 201 -12.91 -13.58 7.45
N GLU A 202 -12.49 -14.79 7.06
CA GLU A 202 -12.54 -15.99 7.91
C GLU A 202 -11.45 -16.08 8.98
N ARG A 203 -10.54 -15.10 9.07
CA ARG A 203 -9.43 -15.15 10.02
C ARG A 203 -9.71 -14.27 11.23
N GLY A 204 -9.70 -14.91 12.40
CA GLY A 204 -10.24 -14.41 13.66
C GLY A 204 -9.72 -13.05 14.17
N ILE A 205 -10.25 -12.64 15.31
CA ILE A 205 -10.21 -11.27 15.84
C ILE A 205 -8.79 -10.65 15.93
N ALA A 206 -7.73 -11.46 16.00
CA ALA A 206 -6.35 -10.99 15.96
C ALA A 206 -6.03 -10.23 14.67
N ILE A 207 -6.41 -10.79 13.53
CA ILE A 207 -6.08 -10.20 12.24
C ILE A 207 -6.95 -8.96 11.99
N THR A 208 -8.22 -8.97 12.41
CA THR A 208 -9.08 -7.78 12.32
C THR A 208 -8.59 -6.65 13.23
N GLY A 209 -8.07 -6.95 14.43
CA GLY A 209 -7.45 -5.96 15.32
C GLY A 209 -6.16 -5.36 14.73
N ILE A 210 -5.31 -6.18 14.11
CA ILE A 210 -4.07 -5.70 13.46
C ILE A 210 -4.40 -4.83 12.24
N VAL A 211 -5.19 -5.38 11.31
CA VAL A 211 -5.55 -4.69 10.06
C VAL A 211 -6.38 -3.45 10.35
N GLY A 212 -7.39 -3.56 11.20
CA GLY A 212 -8.19 -2.42 11.66
C GLY A 212 -7.34 -1.37 12.37
N GLY A 213 -6.36 -1.79 13.18
CA GLY A 213 -5.40 -0.91 13.82
C GLY A 213 -4.54 -0.10 12.84
N PHE A 214 -4.03 -0.76 11.80
CA PHE A 214 -3.27 -0.11 10.74
C PHE A 214 -4.12 0.88 9.93
N VAL A 215 -5.38 0.53 9.65
CA VAL A 215 -6.34 1.38 8.93
C VAL A 215 -6.72 2.59 9.80
N SER A 216 -7.23 2.35 11.00
CA SER A 216 -7.53 3.36 12.02
C SER A 216 -7.72 2.72 13.40
N SER A 217 -6.71 2.88 14.27
CA SER A 217 -6.75 2.40 15.65
C SER A 217 -7.87 3.05 16.49
N THR A 218 -8.22 4.32 16.21
CA THR A 218 -9.34 5.02 16.85
C THR A 218 -10.69 4.46 16.42
N ALA A 219 -10.90 4.27 15.11
CA ALA A 219 -12.15 3.68 14.61
C ALA A 219 -12.34 2.25 15.11
N THR A 220 -11.27 1.47 15.19
CA THR A 220 -11.29 0.12 15.77
C THR A 220 -11.66 0.17 17.25
N THR A 221 -11.14 1.13 18.02
CA THR A 221 -11.51 1.31 19.43
C THR A 221 -12.99 1.61 19.62
N VAL A 222 -13.53 2.55 18.82
CA VAL A 222 -14.94 2.94 18.86
C VAL A 222 -15.85 1.77 18.48
N SER A 223 -15.57 1.09 17.35
CA SER A 223 -16.38 -0.05 16.89
C SER A 223 -16.39 -1.20 17.92
N MET A 224 -15.23 -1.55 18.48
CA MET A 224 -15.15 -2.61 19.49
C MET A 224 -15.86 -2.22 20.79
N ALA A 225 -15.79 -0.94 21.19
CA ALA A 225 -16.52 -0.43 22.33
C ALA A 225 -18.04 -0.58 22.13
N GLU A 226 -18.56 -0.14 20.99
CA GLU A 226 -19.98 -0.28 20.61
C GLU A 226 -20.41 -1.76 20.51
N LYS A 227 -19.56 -2.66 20.01
CA LYS A 227 -19.87 -4.10 19.97
C LYS A 227 -20.06 -4.68 21.37
N THR A 228 -19.25 -4.26 22.36
CA THR A 228 -19.42 -4.76 23.74
C THR A 228 -20.68 -4.27 24.42
N THR A 229 -21.23 -3.11 24.04
CA THR A 229 -22.51 -2.64 24.61
C THR A 229 -23.69 -3.43 24.07
N ARG A 230 -23.60 -3.93 22.83
CA ARG A 230 -24.60 -4.84 22.24
C ARG A 230 -24.49 -6.27 22.78
N ASN A 231 -23.27 -6.76 23.00
CA ASN A 231 -23.04 -8.06 23.64
C ASN A 231 -21.87 -7.99 24.64
N ALA A 232 -22.22 -7.98 25.92
CA ALA A 232 -21.25 -7.83 27.01
C ALA A 232 -20.33 -9.05 27.21
N THR A 233 -20.62 -10.21 26.62
CA THR A 233 -19.73 -11.40 26.72
C THR A 233 -18.47 -11.23 25.89
N LEU A 234 -18.53 -10.44 24.81
CA LEU A 234 -17.44 -10.22 23.85
C LEU A 234 -16.31 -9.31 24.37
N TYR A 235 -16.34 -8.87 25.63
CA TYR A 235 -15.41 -7.86 26.15
C TYR A 235 -13.94 -8.26 26.08
N HIS A 236 -13.61 -9.54 26.24
CA HIS A 236 -12.23 -10.04 26.12
C HIS A 236 -11.71 -9.92 24.69
N VAL A 237 -12.53 -10.37 23.75
CA VAL A 237 -12.24 -10.36 22.32
C VAL A 237 -12.11 -8.93 21.80
N CYS A 238 -13.03 -8.06 22.19
CA CYS A 238 -12.99 -6.64 21.86
C CYS A 238 -11.78 -5.95 22.51
N ALA A 239 -11.46 -6.25 23.77
CA ALA A 239 -10.27 -5.70 24.42
C ALA A 239 -8.99 -6.08 23.68
N PHE A 240 -8.89 -7.32 23.24
CA PHE A 240 -7.75 -7.79 22.46
C PHE A 240 -7.62 -7.05 21.13
N ALA A 241 -8.74 -6.85 20.40
CA ALA A 241 -8.73 -6.04 19.19
C ALA A 241 -8.30 -4.58 19.44
N VAL A 242 -8.84 -3.92 20.49
CA VAL A 242 -8.48 -2.54 20.85
C VAL A 242 -7.01 -2.41 21.24
N VAL A 243 -6.50 -3.32 22.08
CA VAL A 243 -5.11 -3.33 22.52
C VAL A 243 -4.19 -3.54 21.32
N THR A 244 -4.47 -4.56 20.49
CA THR A 244 -3.67 -4.87 19.30
C THR A 244 -3.66 -3.69 18.32
N ALA A 245 -4.82 -3.08 18.09
CA ALA A 245 -4.94 -1.89 17.24
C ALA A 245 -4.15 -0.70 17.79
N SER A 246 -4.11 -0.54 19.11
CA SER A 246 -3.34 0.52 19.78
C SER A 246 -1.84 0.30 19.62
N ILE A 247 -1.38 -0.95 19.68
CA ILE A 247 0.04 -1.33 19.60
C ILE A 247 0.58 -1.16 18.18
N VAL A 248 -0.21 -1.54 17.17
CA VAL A 248 0.14 -1.41 15.75
C VAL A 248 0.47 0.02 15.34
N MET A 249 -0.06 1.01 16.07
CA MET A 249 0.27 2.42 15.89
C MET A 249 1.78 2.69 16.06
N PHE A 250 2.47 2.06 17.01
CA PHE A 250 3.87 2.39 17.26
C PHE A 250 4.81 1.93 16.11
N PRO A 251 4.71 0.70 15.57
CA PRO A 251 5.42 0.34 14.35
C PRO A 251 5.09 1.24 13.16
N ARG A 252 3.83 1.66 13.02
CA ARG A 252 3.41 2.60 11.97
C ARG A 252 4.14 3.93 12.09
N VAL A 253 4.17 4.52 13.29
CA VAL A 253 4.92 5.75 13.57
C VAL A 253 6.41 5.59 13.27
N LEU A 254 7.01 4.44 13.58
CA LEU A 254 8.41 4.17 13.22
C LEU A 254 8.65 4.13 11.71
N ILE A 255 7.71 3.58 10.93
CA ILE A 255 7.76 3.62 9.46
C ILE A 255 7.69 5.09 8.98
N GLU A 256 6.85 5.91 9.60
CA GLU A 256 6.72 7.32 9.25
C GLU A 256 8.00 8.11 9.51
N ILE A 257 8.60 7.91 10.68
CA ILE A 257 9.88 8.51 11.05
C ILE A 257 10.98 8.04 10.10
N ALA A 258 11.04 6.75 9.76
CA ALA A 258 12.05 6.21 8.85
C ALA A 258 12.00 6.85 7.45
N VAL A 259 10.82 7.28 6.99
CA VAL A 259 10.66 7.95 5.68
C VAL A 259 11.00 9.43 5.77
N VAL A 260 10.64 10.11 6.87
CA VAL A 260 10.82 11.57 7.00
C VAL A 260 12.21 11.94 7.51
N ASN A 261 12.72 11.23 8.52
CA ASN A 261 14.01 11.46 9.13
C ASN A 261 14.63 10.13 9.62
N PRO A 262 15.39 9.42 8.76
CA PRO A 262 16.03 8.17 9.12
C PRO A 262 16.97 8.25 10.32
N ASP A 263 17.61 9.40 10.56
CA ASP A 263 18.57 9.59 11.65
C ASP A 263 17.89 9.64 13.03
N LEU A 264 16.64 10.07 13.08
CA LEU A 264 15.82 10.08 14.31
C LEU A 264 15.36 8.66 14.69
N LEU A 265 15.35 7.72 13.74
CA LEU A 265 14.78 6.39 13.91
C LEU A 265 15.45 5.62 15.06
N SER A 266 16.78 5.64 15.19
CA SER A 266 17.47 4.88 16.23
C SER A 266 17.10 5.33 17.64
N SER A 267 16.84 6.63 17.81
CA SER A 267 16.50 7.23 19.11
C SER A 267 15.05 6.92 19.50
N VAL A 268 14.13 6.92 18.53
CA VAL A 268 12.70 6.67 18.77
C VAL A 268 12.35 5.17 18.74
N ALA A 269 13.12 4.35 18.03
CA ALA A 269 12.90 2.91 17.92
C ALA A 269 12.98 2.22 19.29
N LEU A 270 13.85 2.68 20.19
CA LEU A 270 13.97 2.09 21.52
C LEU A 270 12.70 2.30 22.38
N PRO A 271 12.21 3.53 22.63
CA PRO A 271 11.01 3.73 23.44
C PRO A 271 9.75 3.15 22.79
N LEU A 272 9.52 3.41 21.49
CA LEU A 272 8.34 2.88 20.80
C LEU A 272 8.40 1.37 20.63
N GLY A 273 9.60 0.81 20.41
CA GLY A 273 9.82 -0.64 20.35
C GLY A 273 9.53 -1.31 21.69
N ALA A 274 9.98 -0.74 22.80
CA ALA A 274 9.68 -1.24 24.14
C ALA A 274 8.17 -1.21 24.43
N MET A 275 7.49 -0.10 24.11
CA MET A 275 6.03 0.01 24.21
C MET A 275 5.31 -1.03 23.34
N THR A 276 5.82 -1.27 22.12
CA THR A 276 5.29 -2.29 21.20
C THR A 276 5.42 -3.69 21.78
N VAL A 277 6.61 -4.06 22.25
CA VAL A 277 6.89 -5.40 22.79
C VAL A 277 6.05 -5.68 24.03
N VAL A 278 6.00 -4.74 24.98
CA VAL A 278 5.21 -4.90 26.21
C VAL A 278 3.72 -5.01 25.88
N GLY A 279 3.23 -4.17 24.96
CA GLY A 279 1.87 -4.27 24.47
C GLY A 279 1.58 -5.61 23.80
N ALA A 280 2.46 -6.06 22.89
CA ALA A 280 2.28 -7.31 22.15
C ALA A 280 2.26 -8.53 23.07
N VAL A 281 3.14 -8.55 24.08
CA VAL A 281 3.14 -9.59 25.13
C VAL A 281 1.83 -9.56 25.91
N ALA A 282 1.37 -8.37 26.33
CA ALA A 282 0.10 -8.25 27.05
C ALA A 282 -1.12 -8.65 26.20
N ALA A 283 -1.11 -8.32 24.90
CA ALA A 283 -2.11 -8.75 23.94
C ALA A 283 -2.09 -10.28 23.75
N GLY A 284 -0.90 -10.89 23.66
CA GLY A 284 -0.74 -12.35 23.58
C GLY A 284 -1.25 -13.08 24.81
N VAL A 285 -0.97 -12.55 26.01
CA VAL A 285 -1.52 -13.07 27.27
C VAL A 285 -3.04 -12.96 27.29
N LEU A 286 -3.58 -11.83 26.81
CA LEU A 286 -5.02 -11.64 26.71
C LEU A 286 -5.65 -12.62 25.72
N TYR A 287 -5.02 -12.85 24.57
CA TYR A 287 -5.45 -13.84 23.59
C TYR A 287 -5.51 -15.26 24.18
N TRP A 288 -4.46 -15.70 24.89
CA TRP A 288 -4.46 -17.03 25.53
C TRP A 288 -5.51 -17.19 26.63
N ARG A 289 -5.87 -16.09 27.33
CA ARG A 289 -6.98 -16.10 28.30
C ARG A 289 -8.37 -16.03 27.65
N THR A 290 -8.42 -15.73 26.36
CA THR A 290 -9.64 -15.57 25.56
C THR A 290 -9.89 -16.79 24.65
N ALA A 291 -9.29 -17.95 24.95
CA ALA A 291 -9.49 -19.21 24.23
C ALA A 291 -10.91 -19.80 24.44
N SER A 292 -11.93 -19.01 24.11
CA SER A 292 -13.32 -19.41 23.91
C SER A 292 -13.66 -19.17 22.43
N ASP A 293 -14.36 -20.11 21.81
CA ASP A 293 -14.79 -20.17 20.39
C ASP A 293 -15.72 -19.01 19.93
N GLU A 294 -15.73 -17.86 20.58
CA GLU A 294 -16.58 -16.72 20.18
C GLU A 294 -15.92 -15.94 19.03
N THR A 295 -16.24 -16.33 17.80
CA THR A 295 -15.93 -15.56 16.59
C THR A 295 -16.81 -14.31 16.53
N VAL A 296 -16.21 -13.13 16.64
CA VAL A 296 -16.89 -11.87 16.31
C VAL A 296 -17.02 -11.80 14.80
N GLU A 297 -18.23 -11.54 14.30
CA GLU A 297 -18.42 -11.30 12.87
C GLU A 297 -17.46 -10.20 12.38
N PRO A 298 -16.68 -10.48 11.30
CA PRO A 298 -15.82 -9.49 10.69
C PRO A 298 -16.68 -8.30 10.27
N GLU A 299 -16.37 -7.12 10.79
CA GLU A 299 -17.02 -5.92 10.28
C GLU A 299 -16.38 -5.56 8.93
N GLU A 300 -17.18 -5.07 8.00
CA GLU A 300 -16.68 -4.56 6.73
C GLU A 300 -15.65 -3.47 7.00
N LEU A 301 -14.38 -3.79 6.73
CA LEU A 301 -13.32 -2.79 6.68
C LEU A 301 -13.75 -1.78 5.62
N LYS A 302 -13.97 -0.53 6.03
CA LYS A 302 -14.29 0.53 5.08
C LYS A 302 -12.99 1.00 4.45
N ASN A 303 -13.00 1.23 3.14
CA ASN A 303 -11.87 1.86 2.46
C ASN A 303 -11.41 3.14 3.21
N PRO A 304 -10.17 3.19 3.72
CA PRO A 304 -9.66 4.32 4.49
C PRO A 304 -9.51 5.58 3.63
N PHE A 305 -9.33 5.42 2.33
CA PHE A 305 -9.17 6.54 1.44
C PHE A 305 -10.53 7.12 1.06
N ARG A 306 -10.94 8.13 1.81
CA ARG A 306 -11.99 9.06 1.40
C ARG A 306 -11.36 10.44 1.30
N LEU A 307 -11.68 11.18 0.24
CA LEU A 307 -11.16 12.54 0.01
C LEU A 307 -11.32 13.44 1.23
N ARG A 308 -12.45 13.33 1.95
CA ARG A 308 -12.75 14.17 3.11
C ARG A 308 -11.81 13.88 4.31
N PRO A 309 -11.66 12.65 4.82
CA PRO A 309 -10.62 12.30 5.80
C PRO A 309 -9.20 12.68 5.38
N ALA A 310 -8.82 12.48 4.12
CA ALA A 310 -7.49 12.85 3.64
C ALA A 310 -7.25 14.38 3.71
N LEU A 311 -8.22 15.18 3.27
CA LEU A 311 -8.17 16.64 3.39
C LEU A 311 -8.19 17.10 4.86
N LEU A 312 -8.98 16.44 5.71
CA LEU A 312 -9.03 16.73 7.14
C LEU A 312 -7.67 16.46 7.79
N PHE A 313 -7.07 15.29 7.53
CA PHE A 313 -5.73 14.96 8.00
C PHE A 313 -4.72 16.00 7.50
N GLY A 314 -4.72 16.35 6.22
CA GLY A 314 -3.82 17.37 5.66
C GLY A 314 -3.97 18.73 6.33
N SER A 315 -5.20 19.14 6.65
CA SER A 315 -5.46 20.40 7.36
C SER A 315 -4.99 20.35 8.82
N ILE A 316 -5.22 19.23 9.53
CA ILE A 316 -4.76 19.04 10.90
C ILE A 316 -3.23 19.01 10.92
N PHE A 317 -2.61 18.26 10.01
CA PHE A 317 -1.17 18.17 9.87
C PHE A 317 -0.53 19.53 9.61
N ALA A 318 -1.07 20.30 8.65
CA ALA A 318 -0.60 21.66 8.37
C ALA A 318 -0.71 22.57 9.61
N ALA A 319 -1.82 22.49 10.34
CA ALA A 319 -2.02 23.26 11.56
C ALA A 319 -1.06 22.85 12.68
N VAL A 320 -0.87 21.54 12.90
CA VAL A 320 0.05 21.01 13.91
C VAL A 320 1.48 21.41 13.59
N LEU A 321 1.90 21.33 12.33
CA LEU A 321 3.22 21.76 11.88
C LEU A 321 3.43 23.25 12.16
N LEU A 322 2.49 24.10 11.73
CA LEU A 322 2.57 25.55 11.95
C LEU A 322 2.59 25.91 13.44
N VAL A 323 1.70 25.30 14.23
CA VAL A 323 1.63 25.52 15.68
C VAL A 323 2.90 25.05 16.37
N SER A 324 3.51 23.95 15.90
CA SER A 324 4.77 23.43 16.46
C SER A 324 5.96 24.33 16.13
N GLU A 325 6.03 24.89 14.92
CA GLU A 325 7.05 25.88 14.54
C GLU A 325 6.99 27.10 15.48
N TYR A 326 5.81 27.72 15.62
CA TYR A 326 5.64 28.88 16.52
C TYR A 326 5.83 28.52 18.00
N ALA A 327 5.38 27.34 18.43
CA ALA A 327 5.57 26.89 19.80
C ALA A 327 7.06 26.69 20.13
N ASN A 328 7.85 26.20 19.17
CA ASN A 328 9.30 26.10 19.31
C ASN A 328 9.96 27.49 19.36
N GLU A 329 9.54 28.42 18.50
CA GLU A 329 10.09 29.78 18.50
C GLU A 329 9.82 30.53 19.82
N TRP A 330 8.60 30.44 20.36
CA TRP A 330 8.19 31.24 21.52
C TRP A 330 8.45 30.56 22.86
N PHE A 331 8.33 29.24 22.92
CA PHE A 331 8.38 28.47 24.17
C PHE A 331 9.43 27.34 24.15
N GLY A 332 10.20 27.22 23.06
CA GLY A 332 11.22 26.18 22.90
C GLY A 332 10.65 24.76 23.03
N ALA A 333 11.45 23.88 23.63
CA ALA A 333 11.07 22.48 23.85
C ALA A 333 9.76 22.32 24.64
N SER A 334 9.48 23.21 25.60
CA SER A 334 8.27 23.11 26.42
C SER A 334 6.98 23.33 25.60
N GLY A 335 7.01 24.26 24.64
CA GLY A 335 5.93 24.47 23.70
C GLY A 335 5.72 23.26 22.80
N LEU A 336 6.81 22.64 22.35
CA LEU A 336 6.76 21.41 21.56
C LEU A 336 6.18 20.23 22.34
N TYR A 337 6.47 20.09 23.63
CA TYR A 337 5.88 19.03 24.45
C TYR A 337 4.38 19.23 24.70
N ALA A 338 3.95 20.47 24.91
CA ALA A 338 2.53 20.78 25.05
C ALA A 338 1.76 20.51 23.75
N THR A 339 2.30 20.99 22.62
CA THR A 339 1.70 20.74 21.30
C THR A 339 1.70 19.26 20.95
N ALA A 340 2.75 18.52 21.30
CA ALA A 340 2.80 17.07 21.15
C ALA A 340 1.70 16.35 21.92
N PHE A 341 1.48 16.73 23.17
CA PHE A 341 0.42 16.17 23.98
C PHE A 341 -0.95 16.41 23.34
N PHE A 342 -1.30 17.67 23.04
CA PHE A 342 -2.62 18.01 22.50
C PHE A 342 -2.85 17.47 21.09
N SER A 343 -1.85 17.51 20.21
CA SER A 343 -1.95 16.90 18.88
C SER A 343 -2.11 15.38 18.98
N GLY A 344 -1.32 14.74 19.84
CA GLY A 344 -1.34 13.30 20.05
C GLY A 344 -2.69 12.78 20.56
N LEU A 345 -3.49 13.60 21.27
CA LEU A 345 -4.86 13.23 21.65
C LEU A 345 -5.75 12.94 20.43
N ALA A 346 -5.56 13.68 19.33
CA ALA A 346 -6.32 13.48 18.10
C ALA A 346 -5.69 12.38 17.25
N ASP A 347 -4.42 12.56 16.88
CA ASP A 347 -3.67 11.63 16.05
C ASP A 347 -2.16 11.79 16.30
N VAL A 348 -1.46 10.67 16.45
CA VAL A 348 -0.01 10.67 16.67
C VAL A 348 0.76 10.92 15.38
N ASP A 349 0.22 10.53 14.22
CA ASP A 349 0.92 10.54 12.94
C ASP A 349 1.31 11.98 12.56
N ALA A 350 0.37 12.92 12.74
CA ALA A 350 0.60 14.34 12.44
C ALA A 350 1.74 14.93 13.28
N MET A 351 1.81 14.61 14.58
CA MET A 351 2.88 15.10 15.44
C MET A 351 4.21 14.39 15.17
N ALA A 352 4.18 13.08 14.92
CA ALA A 352 5.39 12.31 14.65
C ALA A 352 6.11 12.80 13.39
N ILE A 353 5.35 13.03 12.32
CA ILE A 353 5.86 13.60 11.08
C ILE A 353 6.38 15.03 11.31
N THR A 354 5.63 15.85 12.07
CA THR A 354 6.02 17.23 12.37
C THR A 354 7.36 17.30 13.11
N LEU A 355 7.51 16.56 14.20
CA LEU A 355 8.77 16.53 14.98
C LEU A 355 9.92 15.89 14.19
N SER A 356 9.64 14.89 13.36
CA SER A 356 10.64 14.29 12.46
C SER A 356 11.18 15.31 11.46
N ARG A 357 10.28 16.10 10.86
CA ARG A 357 10.64 17.17 9.93
C ARG A 357 11.44 18.28 10.61
N LEU A 358 10.97 18.79 11.75
CA LEU A 358 11.66 19.84 12.49
C LEU A 358 13.06 19.40 12.95
N ALA A 359 13.21 18.13 13.32
CA ALA A 359 14.52 17.56 13.61
C ALA A 359 15.40 17.41 12.36
N ALA A 360 14.83 17.03 11.21
CA ALA A 360 15.57 16.90 9.95
C ALA A 360 16.07 18.26 9.43
N GLU A 361 15.29 19.32 9.65
CA GLU A 361 15.66 20.70 9.31
C GLU A 361 16.61 21.34 10.35
N GLY A 362 16.93 20.63 11.44
CA GLY A 362 17.83 21.09 12.51
C GLY A 362 17.21 22.14 13.44
N ALA A 363 15.90 22.40 13.34
CA ALA A 363 15.18 23.35 14.18
C ALA A 363 14.98 22.85 15.62
N VAL A 364 15.05 21.53 15.84
CA VAL A 364 14.80 20.86 17.11
C VAL A 364 15.83 19.74 17.30
N SER A 365 16.29 19.54 18.54
CA SER A 365 17.21 18.44 18.84
C SER A 365 16.54 17.06 18.74
N THR A 366 17.33 16.03 18.43
CA THR A 366 16.86 14.64 18.39
C THR A 366 16.18 14.21 19.69
N GLU A 367 16.65 14.71 20.83
CA GLU A 367 16.10 14.43 22.16
C GLU A 367 14.71 15.04 22.35
N VAL A 368 14.52 16.32 21.96
CA VAL A 368 13.23 17.01 22.05
C VAL A 368 12.22 16.38 21.10
N ALA A 369 12.64 16.03 19.88
CA ALA A 369 11.78 15.32 18.93
C ALA A 369 11.38 13.93 19.46
N THR A 370 12.32 13.17 20.02
CA THR A 370 12.04 11.85 20.60
C THR A 370 11.06 11.94 21.76
N THR A 371 11.33 12.85 22.71
CA THR A 371 10.48 13.10 23.87
C THR A 371 9.06 13.50 23.44
N GLY A 372 8.94 14.43 22.49
CA GLY A 372 7.66 14.86 21.95
C GLY A 372 6.87 13.73 21.28
N ILE A 373 7.52 12.87 20.49
CA ILE A 373 6.87 11.72 19.84
C ILE A 373 6.34 10.74 20.89
N VAL A 374 7.12 10.45 21.93
CA VAL A 374 6.69 9.56 23.02
C VAL A 374 5.52 10.17 23.81
N ILE A 375 5.53 11.49 24.07
CA ILE A 375 4.41 12.20 24.69
C ILE A 375 3.14 12.06 23.84
N ALA A 376 3.24 12.30 22.53
CA ALA A 376 2.11 12.18 21.62
C ALA A 376 1.55 10.74 21.59
N ALA A 377 2.45 9.74 21.57
CA ALA A 377 2.09 8.33 21.60
C ALA A 377 1.37 7.92 22.91
N ILE A 378 1.85 8.42 24.06
CA ILE A 378 1.19 8.25 25.36
C ILE A 378 -0.19 8.89 25.36
N ALA A 379 -0.29 10.15 24.92
CA ALA A 379 -1.56 10.89 24.87
C ALA A 379 -2.60 10.13 24.04
N ASN A 380 -2.22 9.65 22.85
CA ASN A 380 -3.10 8.88 21.98
C ASN A 380 -3.54 7.55 22.63
N THR A 381 -2.61 6.86 23.31
CA THR A 381 -2.89 5.60 24.01
C THR A 381 -3.88 5.80 25.16
N VAL A 382 -3.74 6.90 25.91
CA VAL A 382 -4.67 7.29 26.98
C VAL A 382 -6.06 7.56 26.42
N VAL A 383 -6.16 8.26 25.28
CA VAL A 383 -7.45 8.52 24.61
C VAL A 383 -8.16 7.22 24.23
N LYS A 384 -7.44 6.21 23.72
CA LYS A 384 -8.05 4.89 23.42
C LYS A 384 -8.56 4.19 24.67
N GLY A 385 -7.82 4.27 25.77
CA GLY A 385 -8.29 3.82 27.07
C GLY A 385 -9.57 4.54 27.49
N ALA A 386 -9.62 5.87 27.37
CA ALA A 386 -10.79 6.68 27.70
C ALA A 386 -12.00 6.35 26.82
N LEU A 387 -11.82 6.20 25.51
CA LEU A 387 -12.88 5.81 24.57
C LEU A 387 -13.47 4.44 24.93
N ALA A 388 -12.64 3.48 25.33
CA ALA A 388 -13.11 2.16 25.78
C ALA A 388 -13.98 2.24 27.06
N TRP A 389 -13.76 3.24 27.93
CA TRP A 389 -14.63 3.50 29.10
C TRP A 389 -15.91 4.24 28.74
N ILE A 390 -15.83 5.24 27.86
CA ILE A 390 -16.95 6.13 27.54
C ILE A 390 -17.98 5.41 26.65
N LEU A 391 -17.51 4.66 25.65
CA LEU A 391 -18.35 4.06 24.62
C LEU A 391 -18.59 2.56 24.84
N GLY A 392 -17.80 1.93 25.72
CA GLY A 392 -17.81 0.49 25.95
C GLY A 392 -18.42 0.09 27.29
N THR A 393 -18.35 -1.20 27.59
CA THR A 393 -18.72 -1.71 28.93
C THR A 393 -17.63 -1.41 29.97
N HIS A 394 -18.01 -1.29 31.25
CA HIS A 394 -17.05 -1.15 32.35
C HIS A 394 -15.98 -2.25 32.38
N ARG A 395 -16.33 -3.48 31.99
CA ARG A 395 -15.39 -4.60 31.91
C ARG A 395 -14.36 -4.39 30.80
N LEU A 396 -14.79 -3.92 29.63
CA LEU A 396 -13.91 -3.56 28.52
C LEU A 396 -12.95 -2.44 28.94
N GLY A 397 -13.48 -1.31 29.42
CA GLY A 397 -12.69 -0.16 29.81
C GLY A 397 -11.63 -0.52 30.84
N ARG A 398 -12.00 -1.26 31.90
CA ARG A 398 -11.05 -1.70 32.92
C ARG A 398 -9.93 -2.56 32.35
N LEU A 399 -10.27 -3.53 31.50
CA LEU A 399 -9.29 -4.45 30.93
C LEU A 399 -8.32 -3.73 29.97
N VAL A 400 -8.85 -2.90 29.06
CA VAL A 400 -8.06 -2.10 28.13
C VAL A 400 -7.15 -1.12 28.88
N SER A 401 -7.66 -0.42 29.89
CA SER A 401 -6.86 0.53 30.68
C SER A 401 -5.75 -0.13 31.48
N ILE A 402 -5.95 -1.34 32.00
CA ILE A 402 -4.86 -2.08 32.70
C ILE A 402 -3.73 -2.37 31.70
N VAL A 403 -4.06 -2.88 30.52
CA VAL A 403 -3.07 -3.27 29.52
C VAL A 403 -2.37 -2.05 28.91
N LEU A 404 -3.14 -1.07 28.43
CA LEU A 404 -2.58 0.16 27.86
C LEU A 404 -1.89 1.02 28.93
N GLY A 405 -2.32 0.94 30.19
CA GLY A 405 -1.65 1.60 31.31
C GLY A 405 -0.21 1.09 31.50
N LEU A 406 0.02 -0.22 31.34
CA LEU A 406 1.39 -0.76 31.36
C LEU A 406 2.23 -0.20 30.21
N VAL A 407 1.67 -0.10 29.01
CA VAL A 407 2.34 0.50 27.84
C VAL A 407 2.68 1.97 28.08
N VAL A 408 1.75 2.73 28.67
CA VAL A 408 1.97 4.14 29.04
C VAL A 408 3.06 4.27 30.10
N LEU A 409 3.10 3.39 31.10
CA LEU A 409 4.15 3.41 32.13
C LEU A 409 5.55 3.19 31.55
N ILE A 410 5.68 2.33 30.53
CA ILE A 410 6.94 2.15 29.81
C ILE A 410 7.33 3.43 29.08
N GLY A 411 6.40 4.05 28.36
CA GLY A 411 6.65 5.34 27.71
C GLY A 411 7.10 6.42 28.71
N LEU A 412 6.44 6.52 29.86
CA LEU A 412 6.80 7.45 30.93
C LEU A 412 8.18 7.15 31.53
N ALA A 413 8.56 5.87 31.66
CA ALA A 413 9.89 5.50 32.15
C ALA A 413 11.00 5.99 31.20
N PHE A 414 10.77 5.94 29.88
CA PHE A 414 11.70 6.49 28.89
C PHE A 414 11.74 8.01 28.85
N LEU A 415 10.71 8.71 29.34
CA LEU A 415 10.72 10.17 29.48
C LEU A 415 11.45 10.63 30.75
N ALA A 416 11.67 9.72 31.71
CA ALA A 416 12.30 10.02 32.99
C ALA A 416 13.82 9.74 33.03
N VAL A 417 14.34 9.08 31.99
CA VAL A 417 15.76 8.76 31.76
C VAL A 417 16.29 9.69 30.70
#